data_AF-Q6AJR6-F1
#
_entry.id   AF-Q6AJR6-F1
#
_cell.length_a   1.000
_cell.length_b   1.000
_cell.length_c   1.000
_cell.angle_alpha   90.00
_cell.angle_beta   90.00
_cell.angle_gamma   90.00
#
_symmetry.space_group_name_H-M   'P 1'
#
loop_
_entity.id
_entity.type
_entity.pdbx_description
1 polymer ?
#
loop_
_entity_poly.entity_id
_entity_poly.type
_entity_poly.pdbx_seq_one_letter_code
_entity_poly.pdbx_strand_id
1 'polypeptide(L)'
;MDFKVDIRTQHTATKISPTNKKSRDLQNLKTSCQEFESIYVNEMLKTARKTIPEGGLFEKSNGTEIFEGMLDMEQARKISQNSSLGLANAMYKQMAHLIEDRKE
;
A
#
# COMPACT_ATOMS: atom_id res chain seq x y z
N MET A 1 -32.07 -14.88 -43.24
CA MET A 1 -31.51 -14.67 -41.88
C MET A 1 -30.67 -13.41 -41.92
N ASP A 2 -31.27 -12.26 -41.63
CA ASP A 2 -30.58 -10.96 -41.62
C ASP A 2 -30.12 -10.65 -40.20
N PHE A 3 -28.82 -10.81 -39.99
CA PHE A 3 -28.12 -10.55 -38.74
C PHE A 3 -28.00 -9.04 -38.52
N LYS A 4 -28.99 -8.45 -37.86
CA LYS A 4 -28.86 -7.13 -37.23
C LYS A 4 -28.27 -7.32 -35.83
N VAL A 5 -26.96 -7.16 -35.70
CA VAL A 5 -26.34 -6.88 -34.40
C VAL A 5 -26.40 -5.38 -34.20
N ASP A 6 -27.43 -4.95 -33.47
CA ASP A 6 -27.50 -3.60 -32.93
C ASP A 6 -26.44 -3.45 -31.82
N ILE A 7 -25.37 -2.70 -32.12
CA ILE A 7 -24.25 -2.40 -31.21
C ILE A 7 -24.63 -1.33 -30.15
N ARG A 8 -25.91 -1.03 -30.00
CA ARG A 8 -26.43 0.05 -29.14
C ARG A 8 -27.12 -0.49 -27.89
N THR A 9 -26.43 -1.29 -27.06
CA THR A 9 -26.87 -1.52 -25.68
C THR A 9 -25.71 -2.00 -24.80
N GLN A 10 -24.85 -1.08 -24.33
CA GLN A 10 -24.15 -1.16 -23.02
C GLN A 10 -23.18 0.05 -22.91
N HIS A 11 -23.70 1.27 -22.98
CA HIS A 11 -23.04 2.40 -22.31
C HIS A 11 -24.12 3.09 -21.47
N THR A 12 -24.60 2.36 -20.45
CA THR A 12 -25.27 3.03 -19.34
C THR A 12 -24.22 3.93 -18.70
N ALA A 13 -24.33 5.23 -18.96
CA ALA A 13 -23.60 6.25 -18.24
C ALA A 13 -23.82 6.03 -16.74
N THR A 14 -22.82 5.43 -16.08
CA THR A 14 -22.77 5.36 -14.63
C THR A 14 -22.69 6.81 -14.16
N LYS A 15 -23.82 7.36 -13.71
CA LYS A 15 -23.87 8.61 -12.96
C LYS A 15 -22.82 8.52 -11.86
N ILE A 16 -21.77 9.34 -11.96
CA ILE A 16 -20.76 9.49 -10.91
C ILE A 16 -21.46 10.23 -9.78
N SER A 17 -22.12 9.45 -8.91
CA SER A 17 -22.70 9.97 -7.69
C SER A 17 -21.57 10.47 -6.79
N PRO A 18 -21.66 11.67 -6.19
CA PRO A 18 -20.67 12.19 -5.26
C PRO A 18 -20.37 11.24 -4.08
N THR A 19 -21.36 10.44 -3.68
CA THR A 19 -21.21 9.40 -2.65
C THR A 19 -20.19 8.31 -2.97
N ASN A 20 -19.86 8.08 -4.26
CA ASN A 20 -18.86 7.11 -4.68
C ASN A 20 -17.43 7.68 -4.63
N LYS A 21 -17.27 9.00 -4.74
CA LYS A 21 -15.95 9.62 -4.74
C LYS A 21 -15.32 9.60 -3.34
N LYS A 22 -16.06 10.01 -2.32
CA LYS A 22 -15.58 10.01 -0.92
C LYS A 22 -15.20 8.60 -0.44
N SER A 23 -16.00 7.59 -0.76
CA SER A 23 -15.69 6.20 -0.36
C SER A 23 -14.44 5.65 -1.04
N ARG A 24 -14.23 5.97 -2.33
CA ARG A 24 -13.00 5.64 -3.05
C ARG A 24 -11.78 6.36 -2.46
N ASP A 25 -11.91 7.63 -2.13
CA ASP A 25 -10.82 8.41 -1.55
C ASP A 25 -10.42 7.86 -0.17
N LEU A 26 -11.39 7.45 0.66
CA LEU A 26 -11.13 6.77 1.94
C LEU A 26 -10.45 5.41 1.76
N GLN A 27 -10.87 4.62 0.76
CA GLN A 27 -10.20 3.34 0.46
C GLN A 27 -8.75 3.56 0.00
N ASN A 28 -8.53 4.51 -0.89
CA ASN A 28 -7.18 4.86 -1.37
C ASN A 28 -6.30 5.34 -0.22
N LEU A 29 -6.83 6.19 0.67
CA LEU A 29 -6.12 6.64 1.86
C LEU A 29 -5.68 5.46 2.73
N LYS A 30 -6.57 4.49 2.97
CA LYS A 30 -6.24 3.28 3.75
C LYS A 30 -5.10 2.51 3.10
N THR A 31 -5.15 2.28 1.80
CA THR A 31 -4.10 1.57 1.05
C THR A 31 -2.77 2.31 1.13
N SER A 32 -2.76 3.63 0.90
CA SER A 32 -1.53 4.42 0.98
C SER A 32 -0.93 4.45 2.39
N CYS A 33 -1.75 4.49 3.44
CA CYS A 33 -1.26 4.38 4.81
C CYS A 33 -0.60 3.01 5.09
N GLN A 34 -1.16 1.92 4.55
CA GLN A 34 -0.58 0.57 4.67
C GLN A 34 0.73 0.42 3.89
N GLU A 35 0.81 1.02 2.70
CA GLU A 35 2.04 1.07 1.90
C GLU A 35 3.13 1.87 2.61
N PHE A 36 2.78 3.01 3.21
CA PHE A 36 3.73 3.78 4.01
C PHE A 36 4.27 2.98 5.20
N GLU A 37 3.39 2.27 5.92
CA GLU A 37 3.83 1.40 7.02
C GLU A 37 4.78 0.29 6.52
N SER A 38 4.60 -0.27 5.32
CA SER A 38 5.58 -1.23 4.77
C SER A 38 6.95 -0.60 4.51
N ILE A 39 7.01 0.62 4.00
CA ILE A 39 8.29 1.30 3.78
C ILE A 39 8.98 1.57 5.14
N TYR A 40 8.21 2.00 6.13
CA TYR A 40 8.72 2.22 7.48
C TYR A 40 9.28 0.94 8.11
N VAL A 41 8.55 -0.17 8.01
CA VAL A 41 9.01 -1.48 8.51
C VAL A 41 10.29 -1.91 7.78
N ASN A 42 10.36 -1.72 6.46
CA ASN A 42 11.56 -2.05 5.69
C ASN A 42 12.79 -1.27 6.18
N GLU A 43 12.66 0.05 6.40
CA GLU A 43 13.76 0.85 6.94
C GLU A 43 14.10 0.45 8.39
N MET A 44 13.11 0.07 9.19
CA MET A 44 13.34 -0.47 10.54
C MET A 44 14.17 -1.77 10.50
N LEU A 45 13.84 -2.70 9.60
CA LEU A 45 14.61 -3.94 9.41
C LEU A 45 16.04 -3.64 8.94
N LYS A 46 16.18 -2.72 7.99
CA LYS A 46 17.48 -2.30 7.46
C LYS A 46 18.34 -1.64 8.52
N THR A 47 17.78 -0.75 9.33
CA THR A 47 18.50 -0.09 10.44
C THR A 47 18.89 -1.08 11.52
N ALA A 48 18.02 -2.03 11.88
CA ALA A 48 18.35 -3.11 12.79
C ALA A 48 19.55 -3.93 12.28
N ARG A 49 19.59 -4.30 11.00
CA ARG A 49 20.75 -5.00 10.41
C ARG A 49 22.04 -4.19 10.45
N LYS A 50 21.98 -2.88 10.21
CA LYS A 50 23.15 -1.98 10.28
C LYS A 50 23.80 -1.94 11.67
N THR A 51 23.05 -2.29 12.73
CA THR A 51 23.62 -2.38 14.09
C THR A 51 24.44 -3.64 14.33
N ILE A 52 24.33 -4.64 13.46
CA ILE A 52 25.10 -5.87 13.54
C ILE A 52 26.48 -5.60 12.92
N PRO A 53 27.59 -5.72 13.68
CA PRO A 53 28.92 -5.44 13.16
C PRO A 53 29.26 -6.35 11.98
N GLU A 54 29.82 -5.73 10.93
CA GLU A 54 30.40 -6.42 9.77
C GLU A 54 31.68 -7.15 10.22
N GLY A 55 31.85 -8.44 9.90
CA GLY A 55 33.08 -9.19 10.23
C GLY A 55 32.92 -10.60 10.79
N GLY A 56 31.79 -11.28 10.50
CA GLY A 56 31.61 -12.70 10.86
C GLY A 56 32.42 -13.66 9.98
N LEU A 57 32.28 -14.97 10.25
CA LEU A 57 32.96 -16.07 9.54
C LEU A 57 32.69 -16.11 8.02
N PHE A 58 31.64 -15.42 7.55
CA PHE A 58 31.26 -15.35 6.15
C PHE A 58 31.30 -13.89 5.66
N GLU A 59 31.99 -13.65 4.55
CA GLU A 59 31.98 -12.35 3.87
C GLU A 59 30.58 -12.07 3.29
N LYS A 60 30.06 -10.85 3.48
CA LYS A 60 28.83 -10.41 2.81
C LYS A 60 29.12 -10.21 1.33
N SER A 61 28.43 -10.98 0.49
CA SER A 61 28.48 -10.78 -0.95
C SER A 61 27.45 -9.73 -1.40
N ASN A 62 27.71 -9.03 -2.51
CA ASN A 62 26.73 -8.13 -3.13
C ASN A 62 25.40 -8.85 -3.45
N GLY A 63 25.45 -10.15 -3.79
CA GLY A 63 24.25 -10.94 -4.05
C GLY A 63 23.41 -11.17 -2.79
N THR A 64 24.07 -11.32 -1.64
CA THR A 64 23.42 -11.47 -0.34
C THR A 64 22.68 -10.19 0.03
N GLU A 65 23.29 -9.01 -0.14
CA GLU A 65 22.66 -7.73 0.18
C GLU A 65 21.40 -7.48 -0.67
N ILE A 66 21.47 -7.77 -1.97
CA ILE A 66 20.32 -7.63 -2.87
C ILE A 66 19.18 -8.58 -2.45
N PHE A 67 19.49 -9.84 -2.16
CA PHE A 67 18.51 -10.83 -1.73
C PHE A 67 17.88 -10.45 -0.39
N GLU A 68 18.68 -10.00 0.58
CA GLU A 68 18.21 -9.51 1.88
C GLU A 68 17.29 -8.31 1.73
N GLY A 69 17.63 -7.35 0.86
CA GLY A 69 16.77 -6.20 0.58
C GLY A 69 15.41 -6.60 -0.01
N MET A 70 15.39 -7.58 -0.92
CA MET A 70 14.15 -8.13 -1.46
C MET A 70 13.33 -8.86 -0.39
N LEU A 71 13.99 -9.65 0.44
CA LEU A 71 13.36 -10.36 1.56
C LEU A 71 12.74 -9.37 2.55
N ASP A 72 13.46 -8.29 2.89
CA ASP A 72 12.97 -7.24 3.78
C ASP A 72 11.76 -6.53 3.22
N MET A 73 11.70 -6.28 1.91
CA MET A 73 10.52 -5.68 1.28
C MET A 73 9.29 -6.58 1.38
N GLU A 74 9.43 -7.87 1.07
CA GLU A 74 8.33 -8.83 1.16
C GLU A 74 7.85 -9.03 2.60
N GLN A 75 8.79 -9.10 3.54
CA GLN A 75 8.47 -9.23 4.96
C GLN A 75 7.75 -7.98 5.46
N ALA A 76 8.24 -6.79 5.12
CA ALA A 76 7.61 -5.54 5.48
C ALA A 76 6.19 -5.40 4.92
N ARG A 77 5.96 -5.84 3.68
CA ARG A 77 4.63 -5.87 3.05
C ARG A 77 3.66 -6.79 3.79
N LYS A 78 4.10 -7.99 4.19
CA LYS A 78 3.27 -8.93 4.98
C LYS A 78 2.96 -8.40 6.38
N ILE A 79 3.91 -7.70 7.00
CA ILE A 79 3.74 -7.10 8.32
C ILE A 79 2.73 -5.94 8.28
N SER A 80 2.80 -5.07 7.27
CA SER A 80 1.89 -3.92 7.16
C SER A 80 0.46 -4.31 6.79
N GLN A 81 0.26 -5.39 6.02
CA GLN A 81 -1.07 -5.91 5.70
C GLN A 81 -1.89 -6.27 6.94
N ASN A 82 -1.23 -6.81 7.97
CA ASN A 82 -1.89 -7.19 9.22
C ASN A 82 -2.01 -6.03 10.22
N SER A 83 -1.68 -4.79 9.82
CA SER A 83 -1.66 -3.61 10.70
C SER A 83 -0.81 -3.82 11.96
N SER A 84 0.31 -4.56 11.84
CA SER A 84 1.00 -5.12 13.00
C SER A 84 1.62 -4.07 13.93
N LEU A 85 1.92 -2.87 13.42
CA LEU A 85 2.49 -1.76 14.19
C LEU A 85 1.48 -0.65 14.52
N GLY A 86 0.32 -0.65 13.86
CA GLY A 86 -0.75 0.32 14.11
C GLY A 86 -0.49 1.74 13.58
N LEU A 87 0.64 1.99 12.92
CA LEU A 87 0.99 3.30 12.36
C LEU A 87 0.04 3.67 11.22
N ALA A 88 -0.23 2.71 10.32
CA ALA A 88 -1.18 2.92 9.23
C ALA A 88 -2.57 3.34 9.74
N ASN A 89 -3.03 2.72 10.84
CA ASN A 89 -4.33 3.03 11.45
C ASN A 89 -4.33 4.42 12.11
N ALA A 90 -3.24 4.81 12.76
CA ALA A 90 -3.11 6.13 13.35
C ALA A 90 -3.15 7.23 12.28
N MET A 91 -2.40 7.05 11.18
CA MET A 91 -2.40 7.97 10.04
C MET A 91 -3.78 8.04 9.38
N TYR A 92 -4.41 6.89 9.14
CA TYR A 92 -5.75 6.84 8.55
C TYR A 92 -6.75 7.63 9.38
N LYS A 93 -6.78 7.44 10.71
CA LYS A 93 -7.69 8.18 11.60
C LYS A 93 -7.47 9.69 11.54
N GLN A 94 -6.22 10.14 11.49
CA GLN A 94 -5.91 11.57 11.41
C GLN A 94 -6.33 12.19 10.07
N MET A 95 -6.15 11.45 8.97
CA MET A 95 -6.37 11.97 7.61
C MET A 95 -7.81 11.75 7.11
N ALA A 96 -8.53 10.73 7.60
CA ALA A 96 -9.89 10.42 7.18
C ALA A 96 -10.85 11.59 7.46
N HIS A 97 -10.70 12.27 8.60
CA HIS A 97 -11.48 13.47 8.93
C HIS A 97 -11.37 14.56 7.85
N LEU A 98 -10.21 14.72 7.23
CA LEU A 98 -10.00 15.73 6.16
C LEU A 98 -10.78 15.41 4.88
N ILE A 99 -11.10 14.13 4.64
CA ILE A 99 -11.87 13.69 3.47
C ILE A 99 -13.38 13.75 3.78
N GLU A 100 -13.77 13.42 5.01
CA GLU A 100 -15.14 13.47 5.48
C GLU A 100 -15.68 14.91 5.51
N ASP A 101 -14.91 15.84 6.09
CA ASP A 101 -15.26 17.26 6.26
C ASP A 101 -15.21 18.08 4.96
N ARG A 102 -14.74 17.47 3.86
CA ARG A 102 -14.70 18.12 2.55
C ARG A 102 -16.12 18.45 2.09
N LYS A 103 -16.50 19.72 2.13
CA LYS A 103 -17.67 20.25 1.41
C LYS A 103 -17.42 20.09 -0.09
N GLU A 104 -18.41 19.54 -0.80
CA GLU A 104 -18.40 19.46 -2.26
C GLU A 104 -18.72 20.80 -2.91
#